data_AF-A0A2E9GNS2-F1
#
_entry.id   AF-A0A2E9GNS2-F1
#
_cell.length_a   1.000
_cell.length_b   1.000
_cell.length_c   1.000
_cell.angle_alpha   90.00
_cell.angle_beta   90.00
_cell.angle_gamma   90.00
#
_symmetry.space_group_name_H-M   'P 1'
#
loop_
_entity.id
_entity.type
_entity.pdbx_description
1 polymer ?
#
loop_
_entity_poly.entity_id
_entity_poly.type
_entity_poly.pdbx_seq_one_letter_code
_entity_poly.pdbx_strand_id
1 'polypeptide(L)'
;MKEGGQVSDSTTRDEVEDELPTAVIRGKRGGRLSFSTLWIIPLVAAVIGLTLAYRAWEERGVTVTISFQNADGLTAGKTPIRYLGVSIGMVEQINVGGEFDDVIVTARLHRESATHLVKGTRFWIVKPRLGTGGVSGLSTLVSGDYIAMDPGKKGGGAKKKFTGLPEPPLDAFGWQGIRVELHANRLHGVEVGSPVIYRDVIVGAIGRYKFNGEKLVLEALINEPYRNFVRANSRFWNASGFDLKAGVSGVKFHLESAITFIQGGVSFDTFGKQGEAAKEGASFQLYSNKEQSKASYLEQLGLHITLEASQLGSIEEGDPVSYREMVVGRVLNHDLHPDGRSVGILIQIDTPYEKFVRSNTVFWNTSGISADLSLTGFHIHTNSLESLVKGGVAFATPDSTGEPVARGSVFELHPKARDSWQGWSPSLESPPKGEPVKLHHKVEGGKKGDALHWFKGLFSKKHQ
;
A
#
# COMPACT_ATOMS: atom_id res chain seq x y z
N MET A 1 -62.59 46.43 115.63
CA MET A 1 -62.89 45.60 116.82
C MET A 1 -61.71 44.68 117.05
N LYS A 2 -61.08 44.82 118.24
CA LYS A 2 -60.31 43.87 119.09
C LYS A 2 -59.45 42.81 118.38
N GLU A 3 -58.21 42.50 118.72
CA GLU A 3 -57.30 42.68 119.86
C GLU A 3 -55.88 42.47 119.25
N GLY A 4 -54.79 43.12 119.66
CA GLY A 4 -54.20 43.09 121.00
C GLY A 4 -53.11 42.01 121.05
N GLY A 5 -51.87 42.37 121.40
CA GLY A 5 -50.85 41.35 121.71
C GLY A 5 -49.40 41.76 121.46
N GLN A 6 -48.92 42.65 122.31
CA GLN A 6 -47.58 43.25 122.39
C GLN A 6 -46.56 42.31 123.13
N VAL A 7 -45.26 42.64 123.03
CA VAL A 7 -44.20 42.58 124.09
C VAL A 7 -43.11 41.47 124.04
N SER A 8 -41.85 41.96 123.98
CA SER A 8 -40.57 41.53 124.64
C SER A 8 -39.97 40.15 124.35
N ASP A 9 -38.68 39.86 124.53
CA ASP A 9 -37.38 40.54 124.71
C ASP A 9 -36.39 39.39 125.03
N SER A 10 -35.10 39.66 124.87
CA SER A 10 -33.95 39.02 125.51
C SER A 10 -33.45 37.66 124.98
N THR A 11 -32.34 37.77 124.24
CA THR A 11 -31.02 37.17 124.54
C THR A 11 -30.97 35.86 125.31
N THR A 12 -30.41 34.81 124.70
CA THR A 12 -29.32 34.00 125.28
C THR A 12 -28.55 33.33 124.13
N ARG A 13 -27.23 33.50 124.14
CA ARG A 13 -26.25 32.80 123.30
C ARG A 13 -26.10 31.36 123.81
N ASP A 14 -26.13 30.39 122.92
CA ASP A 14 -25.47 29.11 123.12
C ASP A 14 -24.68 28.77 121.84
N GLU A 15 -23.40 28.44 122.05
CA GLU A 15 -22.44 27.98 121.06
C GLU A 15 -22.90 26.63 120.47
N VAL A 16 -22.86 26.50 119.14
CA VAL A 16 -22.94 25.21 118.47
C VAL A 16 -21.80 25.15 117.46
N GLU A 17 -20.92 24.15 117.64
CA GLU A 17 -19.82 23.79 116.75
C GLU A 17 -20.34 23.55 115.32
N ASP A 18 -19.86 24.34 114.37
CA ASP A 18 -20.21 24.18 112.95
C ASP A 18 -19.31 23.09 112.32
N GLU A 19 -19.85 21.87 112.24
CA GLU A 19 -19.29 20.79 111.43
C GLU A 19 -19.25 21.21 109.95
N LEU A 20 -18.06 21.19 109.35
CA LEU A 20 -17.87 21.53 107.94
C LEU A 20 -18.69 20.59 107.02
N PRO A 21 -19.47 21.10 106.06
CA PRO A 21 -20.36 20.30 105.24
C PRO A 21 -19.59 19.36 104.29
N THR A 22 -19.92 18.07 104.33
CA THR A 22 -19.45 17.06 103.38
C THR A 22 -20.21 17.17 102.05
N ALA A 23 -19.47 17.23 100.93
CA ALA A 23 -20.04 17.36 99.60
C ALA A 23 -20.79 16.08 99.18
N VAL A 24 -22.12 16.13 99.13
CA VAL A 24 -22.95 15.10 98.50
C VAL A 24 -22.92 15.29 96.99
N ILE A 25 -22.10 14.50 96.29
CA ILE A 25 -22.11 14.44 94.82
C ILE A 25 -23.40 13.75 94.38
N ARG A 26 -24.40 14.54 94.00
CA ARG A 26 -25.61 14.07 93.33
C ARG A 26 -25.26 13.62 91.91
N GLY A 27 -24.98 12.34 91.73
CA GLY A 27 -24.75 11.73 90.42
C GLY A 27 -25.97 11.86 89.51
N LYS A 28 -25.92 12.79 88.55
CA LYS A 28 -26.95 12.93 87.52
C LYS A 28 -26.77 11.80 86.50
N ARG A 29 -27.54 10.72 86.68
CA ARG A 29 -27.73 9.65 85.69
C ARG A 29 -28.30 10.22 84.40
N GLY A 30 -27.78 9.74 83.26
CA GLY A 30 -28.51 9.68 82.01
C GLY A 30 -28.18 10.74 80.96
N GLY A 31 -26.91 10.88 80.59
CA GLY A 31 -26.55 11.49 79.33
C GLY A 31 -27.00 10.59 78.17
N ARG A 32 -28.25 10.73 77.72
CA ARG A 32 -28.59 10.36 76.34
C ARG A 32 -27.67 11.19 75.46
N LEU A 33 -26.77 10.53 74.74
CA LEU A 33 -25.99 11.13 73.65
C LEU A 33 -26.99 11.68 72.63
N SER A 34 -27.44 12.91 72.81
CA SER A 34 -28.09 13.65 71.74
C SER A 34 -26.99 13.96 70.74
N PHE A 35 -26.86 13.14 69.70
CA PHE A 35 -26.12 13.50 68.51
C PHE A 35 -26.74 14.82 68.01
N SER A 36 -26.10 15.92 68.34
CA SER A 36 -26.56 17.26 68.04
C SER A 36 -26.65 17.40 66.53
N THR A 37 -27.78 17.91 66.04
CA THR A 37 -28.01 18.29 64.63
C THR A 37 -26.88 19.18 64.08
N LEU A 38 -26.11 19.84 64.95
CA LEU A 38 -24.92 20.64 64.61
C LEU A 38 -23.75 19.83 64.03
N TRP A 39 -23.67 18.51 64.24
CA TRP A 39 -22.63 17.65 63.64
C TRP A 39 -22.95 17.21 62.20
N ILE A 40 -24.15 17.48 61.71
CA ILE A 40 -24.56 17.16 60.34
C ILE A 40 -23.77 18.01 59.34
N ILE A 41 -23.52 19.29 59.65
CA ILE A 41 -22.81 20.21 58.74
C ILE A 41 -21.36 19.74 58.49
N PRO A 42 -20.54 19.42 59.51
CA PRO A 42 -19.20 18.85 59.32
C PRO A 42 -19.20 17.51 58.59
N LEU A 43 -20.16 16.63 58.89
CA LEU A 43 -20.27 15.32 58.24
C LEU A 43 -20.60 15.47 56.74
N VAL A 44 -21.56 16.33 56.40
CA VAL A 44 -21.93 16.61 55.01
C VAL A 44 -20.76 17.26 54.27
N ALA A 45 -20.06 18.22 54.88
CA ALA A 45 -18.85 18.81 54.31
C ALA A 45 -17.74 17.77 54.09
N ALA A 46 -17.54 16.85 55.02
CA ALA A 46 -16.56 15.76 54.89
C ALA A 46 -16.93 14.79 53.76
N VAL A 47 -18.22 14.44 53.61
CA VAL A 47 -18.71 13.60 52.50
C VAL A 47 -18.51 14.32 51.16
N ILE A 48 -18.85 15.61 51.05
CA ILE A 48 -18.60 16.40 49.84
C ILE A 48 -17.09 16.44 49.53
N GLY A 49 -16.26 16.69 50.53
CA GLY A 49 -14.79 16.71 50.40
C GLY A 49 -14.23 15.36 49.93
N LEU A 50 -14.71 14.25 50.50
CA LEU A 50 -14.39 12.89 50.07
C LEU A 50 -14.84 12.62 48.64
N THR A 51 -16.03 13.11 48.26
CA THR A 51 -16.56 12.93 46.91
C THR A 51 -15.73 13.72 45.89
N LEU A 52 -15.39 14.97 46.20
CA LEU A 52 -14.52 15.80 45.36
C LEU A 52 -13.10 15.23 45.27
N ALA A 53 -12.55 14.74 46.38
CA ALA A 53 -11.24 14.09 46.40
C ALA A 53 -11.23 12.78 45.60
N TYR A 54 -12.29 11.98 45.70
CA TYR A 54 -12.45 10.76 44.91
C TYR A 54 -12.54 11.08 43.42
N ARG A 55 -13.38 12.05 43.02
CA ARG A 55 -13.46 12.52 41.63
C ARG A 55 -12.12 13.06 41.12
N ALA A 56 -11.43 13.86 41.93
CA ALA A 56 -10.12 14.40 41.60
C ALA A 56 -9.02 13.32 41.51
N TRP A 57 -9.18 12.16 42.14
CA TRP A 57 -8.29 11.02 41.98
C TRP A 57 -8.67 10.18 40.76
N GLU A 58 -9.96 10.02 40.48
CA GLU A 58 -10.43 9.32 39.29
C GLU A 58 -10.01 10.05 38.00
N GLU A 59 -10.02 11.38 38.02
CA GLU A 59 -9.53 12.26 36.94
C GLU A 59 -7.99 12.31 36.81
N ARG A 60 -7.24 11.82 37.81
CA ARG A 60 -5.77 11.71 37.69
C ARG A 60 -5.43 10.57 36.75
N GLY A 61 -5.28 10.92 35.47
CA GLY A 61 -4.69 10.06 34.46
C GLY A 61 -3.27 9.59 34.82
N VAL A 62 -2.73 8.67 34.01
CA VAL A 62 -1.40 8.10 34.23
C VAL A 62 -0.38 8.82 33.35
N THR A 63 0.68 9.33 33.97
CA THR A 63 1.79 9.97 33.27
C THR A 63 2.67 8.92 32.58
N VAL A 64 2.97 9.16 31.30
CA VAL A 64 3.88 8.38 30.46
C VAL A 64 4.97 9.31 29.91
N THR A 65 6.19 8.78 29.81
CA THR A 65 7.34 9.48 29.25
C THR A 65 7.76 8.79 27.96
N ILE A 66 7.85 9.55 26.87
CA ILE A 66 8.19 9.06 25.53
C ILE A 66 9.38 9.86 25.01
N SER A 67 10.49 9.19 24.68
CA SER A 67 11.65 9.82 24.02
C SER A 67 11.51 9.72 22.50
N PHE A 68 11.61 10.85 21.79
CA PHE A 68 11.65 10.94 20.34
C PHE A 68 12.96 11.60 19.88
N GLN A 69 13.40 11.34 18.66
CA GLN A 69 14.55 12.05 18.05
C GLN A 69 14.22 13.51 17.73
N ASN A 70 12.94 13.82 17.45
CA ASN A 70 12.45 15.18 17.25
C ASN A 70 11.01 15.30 17.79
N ALA A 71 10.57 16.52 18.04
CA ALA A 71 9.22 16.82 18.49
C ALA A 71 8.52 17.85 17.60
N ASP A 72 8.92 17.89 16.32
CA ASP A 72 8.38 18.82 15.33
C ASP A 72 6.86 18.74 15.29
N GLY A 73 6.22 19.89 15.50
CA GLY A 73 4.77 20.05 15.48
C GLY A 73 4.02 19.58 16.74
N LEU A 74 4.71 18.98 17.71
CA LEU A 74 4.14 18.69 19.02
C LEU A 74 4.06 19.97 19.88
N THR A 75 2.95 20.15 20.57
CA THR A 75 2.73 21.29 21.48
C THR A 75 2.15 20.82 22.81
N ALA A 76 2.81 21.21 23.90
CA ALA A 76 2.33 20.94 25.25
C ALA A 76 0.91 21.51 25.49
N GLY A 77 0.04 20.71 26.10
CA GLY A 77 -1.36 21.03 26.39
C GLY A 77 -2.30 21.00 25.18
N LYS A 78 -1.78 20.79 23.95
CA LYS A 78 -2.59 20.80 22.72
C LYS A 78 -2.52 19.51 21.93
N THR A 79 -1.37 18.82 21.93
CA THR A 79 -1.19 17.59 21.16
C THR A 79 -1.85 16.40 21.88
N PRO A 80 -2.90 15.80 21.30
CA PRO A 80 -3.53 14.63 21.89
C PRO A 80 -2.69 13.37 21.62
N ILE A 81 -2.80 12.38 22.52
CA ILE A 81 -2.45 11.00 22.21
C ILE A 81 -3.71 10.31 21.69
N ARG A 82 -3.61 9.61 20.55
CA ARG A 82 -4.73 8.90 19.93
C ARG A 82 -4.46 7.43 19.70
N TYR A 83 -5.50 6.62 19.84
CA TYR A 83 -5.53 5.22 19.38
C TYR A 83 -6.73 5.05 18.45
N LEU A 84 -6.49 4.54 17.23
CA LEU A 84 -7.53 4.38 16.20
C LEU A 84 -8.39 5.65 15.99
N GLY A 85 -7.77 6.83 16.07
CA GLY A 85 -8.44 8.12 15.92
C GLY A 85 -9.11 8.68 17.18
N VAL A 86 -9.25 7.89 18.25
CA VAL A 86 -9.85 8.32 19.53
C VAL A 86 -8.80 8.93 20.43
N SER A 87 -9.09 10.10 21.03
CA SER A 87 -8.20 10.75 22.00
C SER A 87 -8.24 10.01 23.34
N ILE A 88 -7.06 9.56 23.78
CA ILE A 88 -6.86 8.75 24.99
C ILE A 88 -5.93 9.44 26.00
N GLY A 89 -5.48 10.65 25.69
CA GLY A 89 -4.61 11.45 26.55
C GLY A 89 -4.13 12.73 25.86
N MET A 90 -3.27 13.46 26.56
CA MET A 90 -2.74 14.76 26.13
C MET A 90 -1.27 14.90 26.52
N VAL A 91 -0.47 15.53 25.65
CA VAL A 91 0.91 15.93 25.98
C VAL A 91 0.87 17.04 27.03
N GLU A 92 1.60 16.88 28.13
CA GLU A 92 1.67 17.87 29.20
C GLU A 92 2.90 18.76 29.08
N GLN A 93 4.06 18.15 28.77
CA GLN A 93 5.35 18.84 28.71
C GLN A 93 6.25 18.22 27.65
N ILE A 94 7.10 19.07 27.07
CA ILE A 94 8.12 18.68 26.08
C ILE A 94 9.43 19.29 26.57
N ASN A 95 10.41 18.45 26.87
CA ASN A 95 11.72 18.85 27.36
C ASN A 95 12.79 18.27 26.45
N VAL A 96 13.89 18.99 26.25
CA VAL A 96 15.07 18.45 25.59
C VAL A 96 15.81 17.54 26.58
N GLY A 97 16.24 16.37 26.13
CA GLY A 97 17.05 15.43 26.90
C GLY A 97 18.43 16.04 27.22
N GLY A 98 19.09 15.55 28.26
CA GLY A 98 20.31 16.18 28.80
C GLY A 98 21.42 16.39 27.75
N GLU A 99 21.68 15.39 26.92
CA GLU A 99 22.71 15.43 25.86
C GLU A 99 22.24 16.14 24.58
N PHE A 100 21.04 16.73 24.56
CA PHE A 100 20.42 17.36 23.37
C PHE A 100 20.14 16.45 22.17
N ASP A 101 20.38 15.14 22.27
CA ASP A 101 20.12 14.16 21.20
C ASP A 101 18.65 13.71 21.12
N ASP A 102 17.89 13.91 22.20
CA ASP A 102 16.53 13.37 22.37
C ASP A 102 15.55 14.48 22.81
N VAL A 103 14.28 14.32 22.47
CA VAL A 103 13.18 15.09 23.05
C VAL A 103 12.32 14.19 23.93
N ILE A 104 12.23 14.54 25.21
CA ILE A 104 11.44 13.85 26.22
C ILE A 104 10.06 14.49 26.30
N VAL A 105 9.07 13.77 25.78
CA VAL A 105 7.66 14.13 25.83
C VAL A 105 7.01 13.46 27.03
N THR A 106 6.47 14.27 27.94
CA THR A 106 5.69 13.79 29.08
C THR A 106 4.22 14.02 28.77
N ALA A 107 3.43 12.95 28.80
CA ALA A 107 2.01 12.99 28.47
C ALA A 107 1.19 12.28 29.55
N ARG A 108 -0.09 12.66 29.65
CA ARG A 108 -1.04 12.06 30.57
C ARG A 108 -2.11 11.30 29.79
N LEU A 109 -2.23 10.01 30.09
CA LEU A 109 -3.22 9.12 29.50
C LEU A 109 -4.39 8.92 30.44
N HIS A 110 -5.58 8.70 29.90
CA HIS A 110 -6.74 8.31 30.69
C HIS A 110 -6.47 6.97 31.40
N ARG A 111 -7.05 6.80 32.59
CA ARG A 111 -6.80 5.63 33.45
C ARG A 111 -7.15 4.30 32.78
N GLU A 112 -8.21 4.29 31.98
CA GLU A 112 -8.65 3.15 31.14
C GLU A 112 -7.65 2.76 30.06
N SER A 113 -6.91 3.73 29.51
CA SER A 113 -5.90 3.48 28.47
C SER A 113 -4.56 3.07 29.07
N ALA A 114 -4.29 3.49 30.31
CA ALA A 114 -3.06 3.19 31.01
C ALA A 114 -2.86 1.70 31.32
N THR A 115 -3.92 0.89 31.39
CA THR A 115 -3.82 -0.57 31.54
C THR A 115 -3.17 -1.24 30.33
N HIS A 116 -3.10 -0.54 29.19
CA HIS A 116 -2.46 -0.99 27.97
C HIS A 116 -1.02 -0.47 27.80
N LEU A 117 -0.47 0.23 28.79
CA LEU A 117 0.93 0.65 28.84
C LEU A 117 1.83 -0.49 29.33
N VAL A 118 2.17 -1.39 28.42
CA VAL A 118 2.95 -2.59 28.71
C VAL A 118 4.20 -2.67 27.85
N LYS A 119 5.08 -3.62 28.16
CA LYS A 119 6.19 -3.96 27.25
C LYS A 119 5.62 -4.34 25.88
N GLY A 120 6.02 -3.59 24.84
CA GLY A 120 5.54 -3.77 23.46
C GLY A 120 4.57 -2.68 22.99
N THR A 121 4.11 -1.78 23.86
CA THR A 121 3.37 -0.58 23.42
C THR A 121 4.29 0.34 22.60
N ARG A 122 3.79 0.79 21.46
CA ARG A 122 4.53 1.61 20.48
C ARG A 122 3.89 2.99 20.37
N PHE A 123 4.71 4.00 20.13
CA PHE A 123 4.26 5.38 19.91
C PHE A 123 4.97 5.96 18.70
N TRP A 124 4.28 6.79 17.90
CA TRP A 124 4.87 7.54 16.79
C TRP A 124 4.12 8.86 16.59
N ILE A 125 4.77 9.83 15.97
CA ILE A 125 4.17 11.12 15.63
C ILE A 125 3.45 10.99 14.30
N VAL A 126 2.20 11.45 14.22
CA VAL A 126 1.45 11.53 12.97
C VAL A 126 1.28 12.99 12.60
N LYS A 127 1.86 13.35 11.45
CA LYS A 127 1.71 14.67 10.83
C LYS A 127 0.54 14.65 9.83
N PRO A 128 -0.37 15.62 9.86
CA PRO A 128 -1.42 15.74 8.87
C PRO A 128 -0.80 15.99 7.49
N ARG A 129 -1.25 15.25 6.49
CA ARG A 129 -0.77 15.43 5.11
C ARG A 129 -1.57 16.53 4.44
N LEU A 130 -0.85 17.51 3.89
CA LEU A 130 -1.42 18.51 3.00
C LEU A 130 -1.62 17.86 1.63
N GLY A 131 -2.82 17.37 1.37
CA GLY A 131 -3.20 17.00 0.01
C GLY A 131 -3.21 18.26 -0.87
N THR A 132 -2.51 18.23 -2.00
CA THR A 132 -2.48 19.35 -2.95
C THR A 132 -3.73 19.46 -3.82
N GLY A 133 -4.66 18.49 -3.73
CA GLY A 133 -5.99 18.58 -4.35
C GLY A 133 -6.98 19.29 -3.43
N GLY A 134 -7.35 20.49 -3.83
CA GLY A 134 -8.05 21.46 -3.00
C GLY A 134 -9.44 21.08 -2.46
N VAL A 135 -9.79 21.81 -1.41
CA VAL A 135 -11.13 22.32 -1.06
C VAL A 135 -12.27 21.30 -1.00
N SER A 136 -12.15 20.32 -0.11
CA SER A 136 -13.30 19.66 0.55
C SER A 136 -12.84 19.02 1.85
N GLY A 137 -12.41 19.85 2.82
CA GLY A 137 -11.86 19.35 4.08
C GLY A 137 -11.12 20.36 4.93
N LEU A 138 -11.53 21.64 4.93
CA LEU A 138 -10.93 22.64 5.84
C LEU A 138 -11.10 22.28 7.34
N SER A 139 -11.84 21.21 7.66
CA SER A 139 -11.97 20.64 9.00
C SER A 139 -10.80 19.75 9.44
N THR A 140 -10.02 19.13 8.53
CA THR A 140 -8.85 18.31 8.92
C THR A 140 -7.62 19.15 9.27
N LEU A 141 -7.54 20.38 8.73
CA LEU A 141 -6.51 21.37 9.05
C LEU A 141 -6.48 21.79 10.53
N VAL A 142 -7.56 21.56 11.28
CA VAL A 142 -7.69 21.97 12.69
C VAL A 142 -7.16 20.91 13.67
N SER A 143 -6.86 19.69 13.21
CA SER A 143 -6.53 18.59 14.13
C SER A 143 -5.17 18.71 14.82
N GLY A 144 -4.23 19.43 14.18
CA GLY A 144 -2.83 19.49 14.58
C GLY A 144 -2.12 18.13 14.54
N ASP A 145 -0.81 18.14 14.77
CA ASP A 145 -0.03 16.92 14.92
C ASP A 145 -0.47 16.18 16.19
N TYR A 146 -0.47 14.86 16.13
CA TYR A 146 -0.84 14.03 17.28
C TYR A 146 0.13 12.85 17.43
N ILE A 147 0.18 12.31 18.65
CA ILE A 147 0.94 11.08 18.92
C ILE A 147 -0.01 9.91 18.81
N ALA A 148 0.29 8.94 17.96
CA ALA A 148 -0.44 7.69 17.91
C ALA A 148 0.13 6.68 18.92
N MET A 149 -0.73 5.91 19.55
CA MET A 149 -0.38 4.79 20.42
C MET A 149 -0.83 3.49 19.77
N ASP A 150 -0.01 2.45 19.86
CA ASP A 150 -0.43 1.06 19.59
C ASP A 150 -0.18 0.20 20.84
N PRO A 151 -1.24 -0.35 21.46
CA PRO A 151 -1.13 -1.07 22.72
C PRO A 151 -0.42 -2.41 22.57
N GLY A 152 0.50 -2.72 23.49
CA GLY A 152 1.16 -4.02 23.54
C GLY A 152 0.21 -5.17 23.96
N LYS A 153 0.65 -6.41 23.77
CA LYS A 153 -0.13 -7.61 24.13
C LYS A 153 -0.48 -7.63 25.62
N LYS A 154 -1.73 -8.00 25.93
CA LYS A 154 -2.21 -8.18 27.32
C LYS A 154 -1.29 -9.15 28.08
N GLY A 155 -0.88 -8.77 29.29
CA GLY A 155 0.04 -9.54 30.13
C GLY A 155 1.51 -9.13 30.04
N GLY A 156 1.87 -8.15 29.20
CA GLY A 156 3.19 -7.53 29.25
C GLY A 156 3.40 -6.75 30.56
N GLY A 157 4.62 -6.76 31.09
CA GLY A 157 4.95 -5.99 32.30
C GLY A 157 4.67 -4.50 32.11
N ALA A 158 4.04 -3.86 33.11
CA ALA A 158 3.69 -2.45 33.07
C ALA A 158 4.95 -1.58 32.84
N LYS A 159 4.87 -0.66 31.88
CA LYS A 159 5.99 0.22 31.52
C LYS A 159 5.47 1.63 31.31
N LYS A 160 6.19 2.64 31.81
CA LYS A 160 5.83 4.07 31.66
C LYS A 160 6.85 4.89 30.87
N LYS A 161 7.96 4.28 30.46
CA LYS A 161 9.02 4.89 29.66
C LYS A 161 9.13 4.20 28.30
N PHE A 162 8.95 4.94 27.22
CA PHE A 162 8.94 4.43 25.87
C PHE A 162 9.88 5.22 24.96
N THR A 163 10.33 4.56 23.91
CA THR A 163 11.04 5.19 22.80
C THR A 163 10.06 5.26 21.64
N GLY A 164 9.83 6.47 21.13
CA GLY A 164 8.99 6.73 20.00
C GLY A 164 9.64 6.24 18.70
N LEU A 165 8.82 5.72 17.80
CA LEU A 165 9.23 5.29 16.48
C LEU A 165 9.23 6.49 15.54
N PRO A 166 10.22 6.58 14.63
CA PRO A 166 10.31 7.67 13.66
C PRO A 166 9.19 7.59 12.61
N GLU A 167 8.68 6.39 12.34
CA GLU A 167 7.66 6.12 11.32
C GLU A 167 6.53 5.24 11.89
N PRO A 168 5.31 5.37 11.35
CA PRO A 168 4.19 4.50 11.71
C PRO A 168 4.49 3.02 11.42
N PRO A 169 4.26 2.11 12.37
CA PRO A 169 4.35 0.68 12.09
C PRO A 169 3.19 0.25 11.17
N LEU A 170 3.48 -0.59 10.18
CA LEU A 170 2.50 -1.00 9.16
C LEU A 170 1.32 -1.77 9.76
N ASP A 171 1.58 -2.52 10.82
CA ASP A 171 0.60 -3.33 11.55
C ASP A 171 -0.17 -2.54 12.61
N ALA A 172 0.25 -1.30 12.92
CA ALA A 172 -0.28 -0.55 14.06
C ALA A 172 -1.69 0.02 13.85
N PHE A 173 -2.20 0.01 12.62
CA PHE A 173 -3.58 0.40 12.31
C PHE A 173 -4.58 -0.75 12.46
N GLY A 174 -4.16 -1.90 12.99
CA GLY A 174 -5.01 -3.08 13.10
C GLY A 174 -5.31 -3.72 11.74
N TRP A 175 -4.56 -3.35 10.70
CA TRP A 175 -4.66 -3.95 9.38
C TRP A 175 -4.05 -5.36 9.43
N GLN A 176 -4.93 -6.34 9.49
CA GLN A 176 -4.58 -7.75 9.35
C GLN A 176 -4.63 -8.04 7.86
N GLY A 177 -3.51 -8.39 7.25
CA GLY A 177 -3.41 -8.44 5.81
C GLY A 177 -2.17 -9.19 5.34
N ILE A 178 -1.93 -9.12 4.03
CA ILE A 178 -0.73 -9.67 3.39
C ILE A 178 0.24 -8.53 3.09
N ARG A 179 1.51 -8.71 3.46
CA ARG A 179 2.60 -7.82 3.02
C ARG A 179 3.17 -8.33 1.72
N VAL A 180 3.40 -7.41 0.78
CA VAL A 180 4.07 -7.68 -0.49
C VAL A 180 5.17 -6.66 -0.72
N GLU A 181 6.19 -7.05 -1.47
CA GLU A 181 7.32 -6.20 -1.81
C GLU A 181 7.16 -5.69 -3.25
N LEU A 182 7.23 -4.38 -3.45
CA LEU A 182 7.13 -3.73 -4.74
C LEU A 182 8.50 -3.17 -5.12
N HIS A 183 9.10 -3.72 -6.16
CA HIS A 183 10.38 -3.27 -6.69
C HIS A 183 10.17 -2.14 -7.66
N ALA A 184 10.84 -1.02 -7.43
CA ALA A 184 10.79 0.15 -8.28
C ALA A 184 12.21 0.65 -8.56
N ASN A 185 12.38 1.34 -9.69
CA ASN A 185 13.64 2.05 -9.96
C ASN A 185 13.66 3.40 -9.24
N ARG A 186 12.49 4.02 -9.01
CA ARG A 186 12.31 5.32 -8.34
C ARG A 186 10.90 5.41 -7.73
N LEU A 187 10.70 6.24 -6.70
CA LEU A 187 9.41 6.40 -5.99
C LEU A 187 8.30 7.00 -6.87
N HIS A 188 8.62 7.84 -7.87
CA HIS A 188 7.65 8.48 -8.78
C HIS A 188 6.39 9.04 -8.10
N GLY A 189 6.52 9.70 -6.94
CA GLY A 189 5.37 10.29 -6.23
C GLY A 189 4.52 9.29 -5.43
N VAL A 190 5.02 8.07 -5.22
CA VAL A 190 4.50 7.14 -4.22
C VAL A 190 5.22 7.39 -2.89
N GLU A 191 4.45 7.61 -1.82
CA GLU A 191 4.96 7.88 -0.48
C GLU A 191 4.54 6.77 0.49
N VAL A 192 5.22 6.70 1.65
CA VAL A 192 4.70 5.94 2.80
C VAL A 192 3.27 6.37 3.03
N GLY A 193 2.31 5.47 3.24
CA GLY A 193 0.88 5.75 3.43
C GLY A 193 0.08 6.03 2.15
N SER A 194 0.69 6.08 0.96
CA SER A 194 -0.07 6.16 -0.30
C SER A 194 -1.03 4.97 -0.42
N PRO A 195 -2.25 5.15 -0.95
CA PRO A 195 -3.23 4.08 -1.03
C PRO A 195 -2.79 2.98 -2.02
N VAL A 196 -3.11 1.74 -1.68
CA VAL A 196 -3.07 0.59 -2.59
C VAL A 196 -4.48 0.32 -3.07
N ILE A 197 -4.68 0.32 -4.39
CA ILE A 197 -5.99 0.35 -5.03
C ILE A 197 -6.18 -0.90 -5.89
N TYR A 198 -7.36 -1.51 -5.78
CA TYR A 198 -7.82 -2.58 -6.65
C TYR A 198 -9.16 -2.18 -7.26
N ARG A 199 -9.22 -2.03 -8.59
CA ARG A 199 -10.45 -1.64 -9.32
C ARG A 199 -11.19 -0.46 -8.67
N ASP A 200 -10.46 0.64 -8.45
CA ASP A 200 -10.95 1.88 -7.84
C ASP A 200 -11.33 1.81 -6.35
N VAL A 201 -11.08 0.69 -5.68
CA VAL A 201 -11.28 0.53 -4.24
C VAL A 201 -9.94 0.55 -3.51
N ILE A 202 -9.82 1.39 -2.48
CA ILE A 202 -8.65 1.37 -1.58
C ILE A 202 -8.71 0.10 -0.75
N VAL A 203 -7.73 -0.77 -0.94
CA VAL A 203 -7.64 -2.10 -0.29
C VAL A 203 -6.42 -2.23 0.63
N GLY A 204 -5.58 -1.21 0.70
CA GLY A 204 -4.38 -1.21 1.52
C GLY A 204 -3.64 0.11 1.46
N ALA A 205 -2.40 0.12 1.96
CA ALA A 205 -1.49 1.24 1.76
C ALA A 205 -0.04 0.81 1.63
N ILE A 206 0.73 1.70 1.03
CA ILE A 206 2.17 1.65 1.01
C ILE A 206 2.68 1.87 2.43
N GLY A 207 3.58 1.00 2.84
CA GLY A 207 4.29 1.08 4.08
C GLY A 207 5.61 1.80 3.93
N ARG A 208 6.67 1.23 4.51
CA ARG A 208 8.03 1.75 4.41
C ARG A 208 8.65 1.41 3.06
N TYR A 209 9.74 2.10 2.73
CA TYR A 209 10.64 1.70 1.65
C TYR A 209 12.02 1.40 2.21
N LYS A 210 12.75 0.53 1.51
CA LYS A 210 14.14 0.17 1.81
C LYS A 210 14.95 0.21 0.52
N PHE A 211 16.22 0.57 0.63
CA PHE A 211 17.18 0.42 -0.46
C PHE A 211 17.86 -0.94 -0.33
N ASN A 212 17.83 -1.73 -1.40
CA ASN A 212 18.60 -2.96 -1.53
C ASN A 212 19.63 -2.77 -2.66
N GLY A 213 20.81 -2.27 -2.30
CA GLY A 213 21.77 -1.74 -3.26
C GLY A 213 21.18 -0.52 -3.98
N GLU A 214 21.15 -0.55 -5.30
CA GLU A 214 20.55 0.50 -6.14
C GLU A 214 19.03 0.36 -6.31
N LYS A 215 18.44 -0.75 -5.86
CA LYS A 215 17.02 -1.05 -6.07
C LYS A 215 16.18 -0.59 -4.89
N LEU A 216 15.13 0.17 -5.19
CA LEU A 216 14.16 0.61 -4.22
C LEU A 216 13.08 -0.46 -4.05
N VAL A 217 12.83 -0.88 -2.82
CA VAL A 217 11.79 -1.84 -2.47
C VAL A 217 10.80 -1.18 -1.53
N LEU A 218 9.55 -1.05 -1.97
CA LEU A 218 8.45 -0.56 -1.16
C LEU A 218 7.71 -1.75 -0.55
N GLU A 219 7.43 -1.72 0.74
CA GLU A 219 6.53 -2.70 1.35
C GLU A 219 5.10 -2.19 1.24
N ALA A 220 4.19 -2.99 0.69
CA ALA A 220 2.76 -2.68 0.62
C ALA A 220 1.97 -3.66 1.50
N LEU A 221 1.00 -3.16 2.26
CA LEU A 221 0.10 -3.97 3.08
C LEU A 221 -1.30 -3.95 2.46
N ILE A 222 -1.79 -5.11 2.05
CA ILE A 222 -3.16 -5.29 1.54
C ILE A 222 -4.00 -5.89 2.66
N ASN A 223 -5.03 -5.16 3.10
CA ASN A 223 -5.84 -5.52 4.25
C ASN A 223 -6.80 -6.68 3.93
N GLU A 224 -7.19 -7.46 4.93
CA GLU A 224 -8.31 -8.41 4.82
C GLU A 224 -9.63 -7.64 4.57
N PRO A 225 -10.56 -8.19 3.77
CA PRO A 225 -10.54 -9.51 3.11
C PRO A 225 -9.81 -9.53 1.74
N TYR A 226 -9.15 -8.43 1.36
CA TYR A 226 -8.69 -8.19 0.00
C TYR A 226 -7.38 -8.90 -0.38
N ARG A 227 -6.70 -9.55 0.57
CA ARG A 227 -5.46 -10.32 0.29
C ARG A 227 -5.60 -11.30 -0.87
N ASN A 228 -6.79 -11.87 -1.06
CA ASN A 228 -7.07 -12.89 -2.07
C ASN A 228 -7.14 -12.32 -3.48
N PHE A 229 -7.19 -10.99 -3.63
CA PHE A 229 -7.11 -10.32 -4.92
C PHE A 229 -5.68 -10.18 -5.41
N VAL A 230 -4.69 -10.28 -4.52
CA VAL A 230 -3.28 -10.34 -4.92
C VAL A 230 -2.95 -11.77 -5.33
N ARG A 231 -2.63 -11.94 -6.60
CA ARG A 231 -2.25 -13.22 -7.21
C ARG A 231 -0.78 -13.21 -7.59
N ALA A 232 -0.20 -14.39 -7.79
CA ALA A 232 1.18 -14.54 -8.24
C ALA A 232 1.47 -13.82 -9.58
N ASN A 233 0.45 -13.64 -10.42
CA ASN A 233 0.51 -12.91 -11.68
C ASN A 233 -0.13 -11.51 -11.64
N SER A 234 -0.38 -10.97 -10.45
CA SER A 234 -0.80 -9.57 -10.30
C SER A 234 0.30 -8.62 -10.78
N ARG A 235 -0.11 -7.49 -11.37
CA ARG A 235 0.78 -6.41 -11.80
C ARG A 235 0.42 -5.16 -11.02
N PHE A 236 1.43 -4.48 -10.50
CA PHE A 236 1.30 -3.25 -9.74
C PHE A 236 1.82 -2.10 -10.58
N TRP A 237 1.09 -0.99 -10.69
CA TRP A 237 1.56 0.20 -11.38
C TRP A 237 1.31 1.44 -10.55
N ASN A 238 2.16 2.43 -10.79
CA ASN A 238 1.94 3.76 -10.27
C ASN A 238 0.70 4.36 -10.94
N ALA A 239 -0.28 4.73 -10.12
CA ALA A 239 -1.49 5.42 -10.56
C ALA A 239 -1.38 6.95 -10.42
N SER A 240 -0.26 7.42 -9.84
CA SER A 240 0.17 8.81 -9.80
C SER A 240 0.84 9.18 -11.12
N GLY A 241 0.08 9.58 -12.12
CA GLY A 241 0.66 9.99 -13.39
C GLY A 241 -0.36 10.53 -14.38
N PHE A 242 0.08 11.51 -15.17
CA PHE A 242 -0.66 12.01 -16.33
C PHE A 242 -0.29 11.16 -17.54
N ASP A 243 -1.23 10.38 -18.11
CA ASP A 243 -1.06 9.80 -19.46
C ASP A 243 -1.63 10.78 -20.49
N LEU A 244 -0.77 11.66 -21.00
CA LEU A 244 -1.13 12.60 -22.07
C LEU A 244 -0.82 11.97 -23.43
N LYS A 245 -1.83 11.39 -24.08
CA LYS A 245 -1.72 10.93 -25.47
C LYS A 245 -2.09 12.06 -26.41
N ALA A 246 -1.08 12.76 -26.93
CA ALA A 246 -1.24 13.73 -28.02
C ALA A 246 -1.26 12.99 -29.36
N GLY A 247 -2.41 12.97 -30.04
CA GLY A 247 -2.54 12.44 -31.39
C GLY A 247 -2.77 13.56 -32.41
N VAL A 248 -2.51 13.28 -33.69
CA VAL A 248 -2.80 14.19 -34.82
C VAL A 248 -4.29 14.56 -34.95
N SER A 249 -5.19 13.80 -34.30
CA SER A 249 -6.64 14.07 -34.25
C SER A 249 -7.10 14.79 -32.96
N GLY A 250 -6.18 15.27 -32.13
CA GLY A 250 -6.46 15.97 -30.88
C GLY A 250 -5.96 15.25 -29.61
N VAL A 251 -6.23 15.85 -28.46
CA VAL A 251 -5.81 15.33 -27.15
C VAL A 251 -6.92 14.46 -26.56
N LYS A 252 -6.64 13.16 -26.34
CA LYS A 252 -7.56 12.24 -25.65
C LYS A 252 -7.13 12.08 -24.19
N PHE A 253 -7.96 12.53 -23.26
CA PHE A 253 -7.76 12.36 -21.82
C PHE A 253 -8.50 11.10 -21.34
N HIS A 254 -7.79 10.13 -20.75
CA HIS A 254 -8.41 8.99 -20.08
C HIS A 254 -8.22 9.15 -18.57
N LEU A 255 -9.30 9.51 -17.87
CA LEU A 255 -9.32 9.65 -16.40
C LEU A 255 -9.83 8.32 -15.83
N GLU A 256 -8.92 7.39 -15.51
CA GLU A 256 -9.32 6.09 -14.93
C GLU A 256 -9.77 6.20 -13.47
N SER A 257 -9.22 7.13 -12.69
CA SER A 257 -9.62 7.30 -11.29
C SER A 257 -9.39 8.73 -10.80
N ALA A 258 -10.45 9.43 -10.40
CA ALA A 258 -10.33 10.77 -9.82
C ALA A 258 -9.61 10.75 -8.46
N ILE A 259 -9.60 9.60 -7.76
CA ILE A 259 -8.96 9.43 -6.45
C ILE A 259 -7.42 9.41 -6.60
N THR A 260 -6.90 8.70 -7.60
CA THR A 260 -5.44 8.56 -7.82
C THR A 260 -4.80 9.86 -8.29
N PHE A 261 -5.57 10.72 -8.95
CA PHE A 261 -5.15 12.04 -9.38
C PHE A 261 -4.83 12.98 -8.20
N ILE A 262 -5.52 12.85 -7.07
CA ILE A 262 -5.45 13.80 -5.96
C ILE A 262 -4.39 13.42 -4.92
N GLN A 263 -4.28 12.13 -4.60
CA GLN A 263 -3.39 11.64 -3.52
C GLN A 263 -2.19 10.84 -4.02
N GLY A 264 -2.15 10.52 -5.32
CA GLY A 264 -1.29 9.46 -5.81
C GLY A 264 -1.65 8.09 -5.25
N GLY A 265 -1.01 7.04 -5.74
CA GLY A 265 -1.23 5.68 -5.24
C GLY A 265 -0.62 4.60 -6.12
N VAL A 266 -0.70 3.37 -5.62
CA VAL A 266 -0.34 2.18 -6.38
C VAL A 266 -1.61 1.40 -6.68
N SER A 267 -1.89 1.17 -7.96
CA SER A 267 -2.98 0.29 -8.38
C SER A 267 -2.43 -1.09 -8.75
N PHE A 268 -3.27 -2.11 -8.64
CA PHE A 268 -2.94 -3.42 -9.17
C PHE A 268 -4.15 -4.13 -9.78
N ASP A 269 -3.87 -5.07 -10.67
CA ASP A 269 -4.86 -6.02 -11.19
C ASP A 269 -4.18 -7.32 -11.60
N THR A 270 -4.98 -8.36 -11.81
CA THR A 270 -4.54 -9.65 -12.33
C THR A 270 -5.02 -9.79 -13.78
N PHE A 271 -4.09 -9.75 -14.73
CA PHE A 271 -4.43 -9.93 -16.13
C PHE A 271 -4.57 -11.42 -16.51
N GLY A 272 -5.61 -11.73 -17.29
CA GLY A 272 -5.92 -13.07 -17.81
C GLY A 272 -6.39 -14.08 -16.76
N LYS A 273 -5.91 -15.33 -16.85
CA LYS A 273 -6.28 -16.38 -15.87
C LYS A 273 -5.77 -16.00 -14.48
N GLN A 274 -6.62 -16.14 -13.47
CA GLN A 274 -6.21 -15.95 -12.09
C GLN A 274 -5.18 -17.01 -11.71
N GLY A 275 -3.98 -16.56 -11.30
CA GLY A 275 -2.97 -17.42 -10.71
C GLY A 275 -3.28 -17.76 -9.26
N GLU A 276 -2.33 -18.41 -8.60
CA GLU A 276 -2.41 -18.71 -7.17
C GLU A 276 -2.44 -17.42 -6.34
N ALA A 277 -3.03 -17.48 -5.14
CA ALA A 277 -2.97 -16.37 -4.19
C ALA A 277 -1.52 -16.07 -3.82
N ALA A 278 -1.17 -14.79 -3.71
CA ALA A 278 0.15 -14.38 -3.28
C ALA A 278 0.43 -14.84 -1.83
N LYS A 279 1.71 -15.12 -1.57
CA LYS A 279 2.21 -15.47 -0.22
C LYS A 279 2.77 -14.22 0.47
N GLU A 280 2.84 -14.27 1.79
CA GLU A 280 3.48 -13.21 2.58
C GLU A 280 4.90 -12.92 2.07
N GLY A 281 5.21 -11.65 1.84
CA GLY A 281 6.49 -11.20 1.28
C GLY A 281 6.64 -11.44 -0.22
N ALA A 282 5.57 -11.76 -0.95
CA ALA A 282 5.64 -11.92 -2.40
C ALA A 282 6.17 -10.64 -3.08
N SER A 283 7.05 -10.82 -4.05
CA SER A 283 7.74 -9.74 -4.76
C SER A 283 7.08 -9.46 -6.11
N PHE A 284 6.84 -8.18 -6.40
CA PHE A 284 6.25 -7.68 -7.63
C PHE A 284 7.03 -6.49 -8.18
N GLN A 285 7.01 -6.31 -9.50
CA GLN A 285 7.49 -5.08 -10.13
C GLN A 285 6.42 -3.98 -10.02
N LEU A 286 6.83 -2.79 -9.59
CA LEU A 286 6.05 -1.57 -9.73
C LEU A 286 6.34 -0.94 -11.10
N TYR A 287 5.34 -0.96 -11.97
CA TYR A 287 5.38 -0.34 -13.30
C TYR A 287 5.08 1.16 -13.22
N SER A 288 5.55 1.92 -14.20
CA SER A 288 5.33 3.37 -14.24
C SER A 288 3.87 3.75 -14.50
N ASN A 289 3.12 2.90 -15.22
CA ASN A 289 1.70 3.08 -15.51
C ASN A 289 1.04 1.75 -15.92
N LYS A 290 -0.27 1.78 -16.12
CA LYS A 290 -1.07 0.61 -16.47
C LYS A 290 -0.69 0.06 -17.84
N GLU A 291 -0.44 0.93 -18.81
CA GLU A 291 -0.06 0.61 -20.19
C GLU A 291 1.22 -0.24 -20.22
N GLN A 292 2.25 0.18 -19.49
CA GLN A 292 3.51 -0.54 -19.38
C GLN A 292 3.32 -1.89 -18.67
N SER A 293 2.49 -1.94 -17.63
CA SER A 293 2.18 -3.19 -16.93
C SER A 293 1.47 -4.19 -17.85
N LYS A 294 0.54 -3.71 -18.68
CA LYS A 294 -0.20 -4.50 -19.66
C LYS A 294 0.70 -4.91 -20.82
N ALA A 295 1.54 -4.02 -21.34
CA ALA A 295 2.50 -4.33 -22.39
C ALA A 295 3.47 -5.43 -21.95
N SER A 296 4.06 -5.31 -20.75
CA SER A 296 4.93 -6.33 -20.18
C SER A 296 4.21 -7.67 -19.94
N TYR A 297 2.93 -7.63 -19.57
CA TYR A 297 2.11 -8.84 -19.47
C TYR A 297 1.85 -9.50 -20.82
N LEU A 298 1.48 -8.73 -21.83
CA LEU A 298 1.21 -9.22 -23.19
C LEU A 298 2.49 -9.75 -23.84
N GLU A 299 3.62 -9.10 -23.62
CA GLU A 299 4.93 -9.63 -23.97
C GLU A 299 5.10 -11.04 -23.40
N GLN A 300 4.84 -11.28 -22.12
CA GLN A 300 4.99 -12.62 -21.55
C GLN A 300 4.03 -13.67 -22.11
N LEU A 301 2.86 -13.28 -22.62
CA LEU A 301 1.88 -14.19 -23.20
C LEU A 301 2.13 -14.53 -24.68
N GLY A 302 2.75 -13.61 -25.43
CA GLY A 302 2.94 -13.77 -26.87
C GLY A 302 3.88 -14.93 -27.24
N LEU A 303 3.66 -15.50 -28.42
CA LEU A 303 4.57 -16.48 -29.00
C LEU A 303 5.80 -15.75 -29.52
N HIS A 304 6.95 -15.99 -28.89
CA HIS A 304 8.22 -15.47 -29.38
C HIS A 304 8.89 -16.51 -30.26
N ILE A 305 9.32 -16.10 -31.44
CA ILE A 305 10.06 -16.94 -32.39
C ILE A 305 11.21 -16.14 -32.97
N THR A 306 12.25 -16.84 -33.41
CA THR A 306 13.40 -16.25 -34.07
C THR A 306 13.28 -16.49 -35.57
N LEU A 307 13.44 -15.43 -36.36
CA LEU A 307 13.57 -15.54 -37.80
C LEU A 307 15.05 -15.44 -38.18
N GLU A 308 15.54 -16.40 -38.93
CA GLU A 308 16.91 -16.40 -39.46
C GLU A 308 16.91 -15.88 -40.90
N ALA A 309 17.82 -14.96 -41.18
CA ALA A 309 18.05 -14.43 -42.52
C ALA A 309 19.56 -14.33 -42.80
N SER A 310 19.94 -14.34 -44.07
CA SER A 310 21.34 -14.06 -44.47
C SER A 310 21.73 -12.60 -44.25
N GLN A 311 20.76 -11.69 -44.21
CA GLN A 311 20.94 -10.26 -44.00
C GLN A 311 19.70 -9.64 -43.35
N LEU A 312 19.87 -8.56 -42.59
CA LEU A 312 18.77 -7.87 -41.89
C LEU A 312 17.77 -7.22 -42.86
N GLY A 313 18.27 -6.71 -43.99
CA GLY A 313 17.46 -5.90 -44.90
C GLY A 313 17.01 -4.60 -44.22
N SER A 314 15.77 -4.21 -44.44
CA SER A 314 15.14 -3.00 -43.87
C SER A 314 14.27 -3.29 -42.65
N ILE A 315 14.54 -4.37 -41.92
CA ILE A 315 13.79 -4.73 -40.72
C ILE A 315 14.35 -3.97 -39.53
N GLU A 316 13.47 -3.26 -38.83
CA GLU A 316 13.78 -2.48 -37.64
C GLU A 316 13.04 -3.00 -36.39
N GLU A 317 13.52 -2.63 -35.21
CA GLU A 317 12.80 -2.89 -33.96
C GLU A 317 11.48 -2.12 -33.96
N GLY A 318 10.39 -2.79 -33.60
CA GLY A 318 9.04 -2.23 -33.62
C GLY A 318 8.30 -2.39 -34.96
N ASP A 319 8.95 -2.93 -36.00
CA ASP A 319 8.30 -3.24 -37.26
C ASP A 319 7.12 -4.20 -37.08
N PRO A 320 6.01 -4.00 -37.81
CA PRO A 320 4.84 -4.85 -37.69
C PRO A 320 5.10 -6.27 -38.21
N VAL A 321 4.55 -7.25 -37.49
CA VAL A 321 4.37 -8.62 -38.00
C VAL A 321 2.92 -8.79 -38.39
N SER A 322 2.67 -9.11 -39.65
CA SER A 322 1.33 -9.16 -40.23
C SER A 322 0.93 -10.56 -40.70
N TYR A 323 -0.36 -10.85 -40.55
CA TYR A 323 -1.03 -12.02 -41.09
C TYR A 323 -2.23 -11.55 -41.87
N ARG A 324 -2.28 -11.85 -43.18
CA ARG A 324 -3.34 -11.36 -44.08
C ARG A 324 -3.54 -9.84 -43.98
N GLU A 325 -2.43 -9.10 -44.02
CA GLU A 325 -2.38 -7.62 -43.93
C GLU A 325 -2.83 -7.03 -42.58
N MET A 326 -3.24 -7.87 -41.62
CA MET A 326 -3.55 -7.43 -40.26
C MET A 326 -2.30 -7.52 -39.39
N VAL A 327 -1.99 -6.46 -38.63
CA VAL A 327 -0.91 -6.47 -37.66
C VAL A 327 -1.29 -7.37 -36.48
N VAL A 328 -0.50 -8.42 -36.26
CA VAL A 328 -0.73 -9.46 -35.24
C VAL A 328 0.48 -9.66 -34.32
N GLY A 329 1.49 -8.82 -34.47
CA GLY A 329 2.73 -8.93 -33.71
C GLY A 329 3.70 -7.83 -34.09
N ARG A 330 4.93 -7.93 -33.58
CA ARG A 330 6.01 -6.96 -33.83
C ARG A 330 7.39 -7.59 -33.76
N VAL A 331 8.36 -6.94 -34.40
CA VAL A 331 9.78 -7.21 -34.23
C VAL A 331 10.23 -6.65 -32.88
N LEU A 332 10.85 -7.49 -32.05
CA LEU A 332 11.31 -7.12 -30.72
C LEU A 332 12.79 -6.72 -30.71
N ASN A 333 13.62 -7.42 -31.48
CA ASN A 333 15.05 -7.14 -31.58
C ASN A 333 15.66 -7.89 -32.77
N HIS A 334 16.87 -7.54 -33.19
CA HIS A 334 17.67 -8.29 -34.13
C HIS A 334 19.15 -8.24 -33.72
N ASP A 335 19.91 -9.28 -34.03
CA ASP A 335 21.34 -9.30 -33.74
C ASP A 335 22.07 -10.25 -34.72
N LEU A 336 23.36 -10.02 -34.94
CA LEU A 336 24.19 -10.84 -35.81
C LEU A 336 24.56 -12.13 -35.07
N HIS A 337 24.42 -13.29 -35.72
CA HIS A 337 24.91 -14.53 -35.13
C HIS A 337 26.42 -14.44 -34.87
N PRO A 338 26.94 -15.07 -33.80
CA PRO A 338 28.36 -15.01 -33.46
C PRO A 338 29.31 -15.48 -34.58
N ASP A 339 28.83 -16.28 -35.54
CA ASP A 339 29.59 -16.73 -36.70
C ASP A 339 29.64 -15.69 -37.84
N GLY A 340 28.88 -14.59 -37.72
CA GLY A 340 28.80 -13.50 -38.67
C GLY A 340 28.09 -13.82 -39.98
N ARG A 341 27.41 -14.98 -40.09
CA ARG A 341 26.86 -15.48 -41.37
C ARG A 341 25.37 -15.25 -41.54
N SER A 342 24.65 -15.15 -40.42
CA SER A 342 23.22 -14.92 -40.41
C SER A 342 22.86 -13.88 -39.36
N VAL A 343 21.69 -13.29 -39.51
CA VAL A 343 21.08 -12.45 -38.48
C VAL A 343 19.90 -13.20 -37.87
N GLY A 344 19.77 -13.11 -36.55
CA GLY A 344 18.61 -13.60 -35.82
C GLY A 344 17.69 -12.43 -35.50
N ILE A 345 16.44 -12.50 -35.92
CA ILE A 345 15.42 -11.48 -35.71
C ILE A 345 14.38 -12.05 -34.74
N LEU A 346 14.33 -11.51 -33.53
CA LEU A 346 13.35 -11.92 -32.52
C LEU A 346 12.03 -11.20 -32.78
N ILE A 347 10.97 -11.97 -33.00
CA ILE A 347 9.62 -11.42 -33.15
C ILE A 347 8.67 -11.95 -32.08
N GLN A 348 7.61 -11.20 -31.82
CA GLN A 348 6.49 -11.62 -30.99
C GLN A 348 5.21 -11.64 -31.82
N ILE A 349 4.47 -12.74 -31.73
CA ILE A 349 3.08 -12.85 -32.16
C ILE A 349 2.18 -12.69 -30.94
N ASP A 350 1.26 -11.73 -31.00
CA ASP A 350 0.38 -11.37 -29.89
C ASP A 350 -0.72 -12.41 -29.68
N THR A 351 -1.22 -12.51 -28.44
CA THR A 351 -2.41 -13.31 -28.14
C THR A 351 -3.67 -12.65 -28.72
N PRO A 352 -4.56 -13.38 -29.41
CA PRO A 352 -4.64 -14.84 -29.58
C PRO A 352 -4.13 -15.37 -30.94
N TYR A 353 -3.25 -14.63 -31.60
CA TYR A 353 -2.80 -14.89 -32.98
C TYR A 353 -1.71 -15.97 -33.06
N GLU A 354 -1.13 -16.42 -31.95
CA GLU A 354 -0.11 -17.48 -31.92
C GLU A 354 -0.56 -18.78 -32.60
N LYS A 355 -1.88 -19.05 -32.58
CA LYS A 355 -2.47 -20.22 -33.22
C LYS A 355 -2.33 -20.21 -34.74
N PHE A 356 -2.05 -19.05 -35.35
CA PHE A 356 -1.86 -18.94 -36.78
C PHE A 356 -0.45 -19.35 -37.23
N VAL A 357 0.48 -19.50 -36.29
CA VAL A 357 1.82 -20.01 -36.55
C VAL A 357 1.87 -21.52 -36.30
N ARG A 358 2.31 -22.26 -37.32
CA ARG A 358 2.48 -23.71 -37.36
C ARG A 358 3.90 -24.05 -37.79
N SER A 359 4.29 -25.31 -37.62
CA SER A 359 5.63 -25.80 -37.95
C SER A 359 6.03 -25.61 -39.42
N ASN A 360 5.05 -25.38 -40.30
CA ASN A 360 5.23 -25.13 -41.73
C ASN A 360 4.81 -23.72 -42.17
N THR A 361 4.66 -22.78 -41.23
CA THR A 361 4.47 -21.36 -41.53
C THR A 361 5.71 -20.80 -42.22
N VAL A 362 5.50 -19.96 -43.24
CA VAL A 362 6.56 -19.25 -43.95
C VAL A 362 6.48 -17.76 -43.62
N PHE A 363 7.64 -17.14 -43.46
CA PHE A 363 7.79 -15.71 -43.15
C PHE A 363 8.52 -15.02 -44.30
N TRP A 364 8.15 -13.77 -44.61
CA TRP A 364 8.87 -12.96 -45.58
C TRP A 364 8.95 -11.48 -45.19
N ASN A 365 9.97 -10.79 -45.69
CA ASN A 365 10.11 -9.35 -45.57
C ASN A 365 9.13 -8.66 -46.54
N THR A 366 8.34 -7.72 -46.04
CA THR A 366 7.35 -6.96 -46.83
C THR A 366 7.94 -5.72 -47.52
N SER A 367 9.15 -5.34 -47.15
CA SER A 367 9.85 -4.17 -47.68
C SER A 367 10.50 -4.54 -49.02
N GLY A 368 9.89 -4.12 -50.13
CA GLY A 368 10.35 -4.61 -51.43
C GLY A 368 9.75 -3.97 -52.66
N ILE A 369 9.19 -2.76 -52.58
CA ILE A 369 8.82 -2.01 -53.79
C ILE A 369 9.98 -1.08 -54.15
N SER A 370 10.83 -1.52 -55.07
CA SER A 370 11.49 -0.59 -55.99
C SER A 370 10.37 0.07 -56.79
N ALA A 371 10.04 1.30 -56.45
CA ALA A 371 9.09 2.08 -57.23
C ALA A 371 9.74 2.35 -58.60
N ASP A 372 9.39 1.58 -59.63
CA ASP A 372 9.52 2.01 -61.01
C ASP A 372 8.54 3.18 -61.22
N LEU A 373 8.92 4.36 -60.71
CA LEU A 373 8.21 5.62 -60.90
C LEU A 373 8.40 6.07 -62.35
N SER A 374 7.68 5.42 -63.25
CA SER A 374 7.33 6.03 -64.53
C SER A 374 6.35 7.17 -64.24
N LEU A 375 6.85 8.40 -64.30
CA LEU A 375 6.11 9.64 -64.08
C LEU A 375 5.02 9.82 -65.15
N THR A 376 3.87 9.18 -64.97
CA THR A 376 2.65 9.49 -65.74
C THR A 376 1.40 9.22 -64.90
N GLY A 377 0.99 10.26 -64.16
CA GLY A 377 -0.38 10.49 -63.66
C GLY A 377 -0.88 9.58 -62.54
N PHE A 378 -1.21 10.15 -61.37
CA PHE A 378 -2.58 10.17 -60.81
C PHE A 378 -2.64 10.72 -59.37
N HIS A 379 -3.86 11.14 -59.00
CA HIS A 379 -4.29 11.81 -57.77
C HIS A 379 -3.97 11.03 -56.47
N ILE A 380 -3.40 11.73 -55.48
CA ILE A 380 -3.02 11.16 -54.18
C ILE A 380 -4.11 11.47 -53.15
N HIS A 381 -4.76 10.42 -52.62
CA HIS A 381 -5.41 10.49 -51.31
C HIS A 381 -4.32 10.35 -50.23
N THR A 382 -4.08 11.40 -49.47
CA THR A 382 -2.90 11.60 -48.61
C THR A 382 -2.87 10.80 -47.30
N ASN A 383 -3.77 9.84 -47.10
CA ASN A 383 -3.89 9.12 -45.82
C ASN A 383 -3.33 7.69 -45.83
N SER A 384 -2.87 7.15 -46.97
CA SER A 384 -2.34 5.77 -47.05
C SER A 384 -0.82 5.69 -47.31
N LEU A 385 -0.11 6.83 -47.25
CA LEU A 385 1.33 6.84 -47.55
C LEU A 385 2.17 6.33 -46.37
N GLU A 386 1.70 6.45 -45.12
CA GLU A 386 2.42 5.99 -43.93
C GLU A 386 2.57 4.46 -43.85
N SER A 387 1.64 3.70 -44.42
CA SER A 387 1.67 2.23 -44.45
C SER A 387 2.56 1.65 -45.55
N LEU A 388 2.97 2.47 -46.53
CA LEU A 388 3.86 2.05 -47.63
C LEU A 388 5.35 2.27 -47.32
N VAL A 389 5.65 3.02 -46.25
CA VAL A 389 7.03 3.42 -45.89
C VAL A 389 7.62 2.56 -44.78
N LYS A 390 6.79 1.96 -43.91
CA LYS A 390 7.29 1.08 -42.85
C LYS A 390 7.47 -0.32 -43.38
N GLY A 391 8.71 -0.81 -43.32
CA GLY A 391 9.04 -2.20 -43.55
C GLY A 391 8.33 -3.12 -42.56
N GLY A 392 8.52 -4.43 -42.72
CA GLY A 392 7.90 -5.39 -41.81
C GLY A 392 8.10 -6.83 -42.19
N VAL A 393 7.42 -7.68 -41.42
CA VAL A 393 7.38 -9.13 -41.64
C VAL A 393 5.94 -9.53 -41.88
N ALA A 394 5.71 -10.39 -42.87
CA ALA A 394 4.43 -11.06 -43.06
C ALA A 394 4.61 -12.57 -43.01
N PHE A 395 3.55 -13.29 -42.67
CA PHE A 395 3.55 -14.74 -42.71
C PHE A 395 2.27 -15.33 -43.25
N ALA A 396 2.37 -16.57 -43.74
CA ALA A 396 1.26 -17.38 -44.17
C ALA A 396 1.47 -18.83 -43.75
N THR A 397 0.37 -19.52 -43.51
CA THR A 397 0.36 -20.94 -43.14
C THR A 397 -0.34 -21.70 -44.26
N PRO A 398 0.26 -22.78 -44.79
CA PRO A 398 -0.36 -23.60 -45.83
C PRO A 398 -1.70 -24.21 -45.39
N ASP A 399 -2.57 -24.52 -46.36
CA ASP A 399 -3.86 -25.18 -46.12
C ASP A 399 -3.72 -26.53 -45.41
N SER A 400 -2.66 -27.28 -45.72
CA SER A 400 -2.24 -28.44 -44.93
C SER A 400 -1.50 -27.94 -43.69
N THR A 401 -2.23 -27.71 -42.61
CA THR A 401 -1.69 -27.11 -41.39
C THR A 401 -0.72 -28.05 -40.68
N GLY A 402 0.49 -27.58 -40.38
CA GLY A 402 1.44 -28.28 -39.52
C GLY A 402 1.06 -28.23 -38.04
N GLU A 403 1.95 -28.72 -37.18
CA GLU A 403 1.76 -28.76 -35.73
C GLU A 403 1.87 -27.35 -35.10
N PRO A 404 1.21 -27.07 -33.96
CA PRO A 404 1.45 -25.86 -33.18
C PRO A 404 2.92 -25.71 -32.77
N VAL A 405 3.45 -24.49 -32.83
CA VAL A 405 4.84 -24.22 -32.47
C VAL A 405 4.99 -23.74 -31.04
N ALA A 406 6.14 -24.05 -30.45
CA ALA A 406 6.49 -23.60 -29.11
C ALA A 406 7.26 -22.28 -29.15
N ARG A 407 7.31 -21.60 -28.00
CA ARG A 407 8.16 -20.43 -27.82
C ARG A 407 9.64 -20.79 -28.08
N GLY A 408 10.33 -19.94 -28.83
CA GLY A 408 11.73 -20.13 -29.21
C GLY A 408 11.93 -20.95 -30.48
N SER A 409 10.86 -21.32 -31.18
CA SER A 409 10.96 -21.90 -32.52
C SER A 409 11.69 -20.95 -33.48
N VAL A 410 12.42 -21.54 -34.43
CA VAL A 410 13.22 -20.82 -35.42
C VAL A 410 12.61 -21.05 -36.80
N PHE A 411 12.51 -19.99 -37.60
CA PHE A 411 12.00 -20.02 -38.97
C PHE A 411 12.95 -19.28 -39.90
N GLU A 412 12.94 -19.63 -41.18
CA GLU A 412 13.62 -18.85 -42.20
C GLU A 412 12.79 -17.60 -42.55
N LEU A 413 13.44 -16.44 -42.65
CA LEU A 413 12.86 -15.24 -43.24
C LEU A 413 13.21 -15.18 -44.72
N HIS A 414 12.20 -15.33 -45.57
CA HIS A 414 12.37 -15.19 -47.01
C HIS A 414 12.43 -13.71 -47.43
N PRO A 415 13.22 -13.37 -48.47
CA PRO A 415 13.36 -11.98 -48.90
C PRO A 415 12.10 -11.42 -49.57
N LYS A 416 11.24 -12.27 -50.15
CA LYS A 416 10.00 -11.90 -50.84
C LYS A 416 8.95 -13.00 -50.74
N ALA A 417 7.68 -12.63 -50.84
CA ALA A 417 6.58 -13.57 -50.96
C ALA A 417 6.60 -14.33 -52.30
N ARG A 418 6.14 -15.58 -52.30
CA ARG A 418 5.76 -16.31 -53.51
C ARG A 418 4.26 -16.19 -53.74
N ASP A 419 3.82 -16.16 -55.00
CA ASP A 419 2.40 -16.03 -55.36
C ASP A 419 1.53 -17.12 -54.72
N SER A 420 2.06 -18.34 -54.59
CA SER A 420 1.34 -19.46 -53.98
C SER A 420 1.04 -19.27 -52.50
N TRP A 421 1.82 -18.47 -51.76
CA TRP A 421 1.64 -18.27 -50.33
C TRP A 421 0.47 -17.34 -50.01
N GLN A 422 0.15 -16.43 -50.93
CA GLN A 422 -0.92 -15.44 -50.76
C GLN A 422 -2.31 -16.06 -50.92
N GLY A 423 -2.41 -17.20 -51.61
CA GLY A 423 -3.66 -17.91 -51.85
C GLY A 423 -4.10 -18.84 -50.71
N TRP A 424 -3.26 -19.09 -49.70
CA TRP A 424 -3.59 -20.02 -48.62
C TRP A 424 -4.67 -19.47 -47.67
N SER A 425 -5.60 -20.34 -47.25
CA SER A 425 -6.68 -20.02 -46.32
C SER A 425 -7.00 -21.21 -45.41
N PRO A 426 -6.05 -21.63 -44.54
CA PRO A 426 -6.28 -22.75 -43.63
C PRO A 426 -7.36 -22.44 -42.60
N SER A 427 -8.20 -23.42 -42.28
CA SER A 427 -9.10 -23.34 -41.12
C SER A 427 -8.33 -23.71 -39.85
N LEU A 428 -7.91 -22.70 -39.11
CA LEU A 428 -7.15 -22.86 -37.87
C LEU A 428 -8.08 -22.65 -36.67
N GLU A 429 -8.85 -23.69 -36.33
CA GLU A 429 -9.69 -23.71 -35.13
C GLU A 429 -8.83 -23.72 -33.84
N SER A 430 -9.37 -23.14 -32.77
CA SER A 430 -8.78 -23.24 -31.43
C SER A 430 -8.90 -24.70 -30.95
N PRO A 431 -7.86 -25.32 -30.33
CA PRO A 431 -8.00 -26.68 -29.84
C PRO A 431 -9.15 -26.77 -28.83
N PRO A 432 -9.98 -27.84 -28.85
CA PRO A 432 -11.06 -28.00 -27.90
C PRO A 432 -10.49 -28.08 -26.48
N LYS A 433 -11.16 -27.38 -25.55
CA LYS A 433 -10.89 -27.48 -24.10
C LYS A 433 -11.15 -28.94 -23.67
N GLY A 434 -10.11 -29.74 -23.44
CA GLY A 434 -10.31 -30.92 -22.59
C GLY A 434 -9.43 -32.16 -22.67
N GLU A 435 -8.46 -32.33 -23.59
CA GLU A 435 -7.70 -33.60 -23.61
C GLU A 435 -6.18 -33.44 -23.53
N PRO A 436 -5.51 -34.08 -22.54
CA PRO A 436 -4.06 -34.13 -22.48
C PRO A 436 -3.54 -35.13 -23.53
N VAL A 437 -2.86 -34.63 -24.56
CA VAL A 437 -2.20 -35.46 -25.57
C VAL A 437 -1.07 -36.27 -24.91
N LYS A 438 -1.17 -37.59 -24.97
CA LYS A 438 -0.09 -38.51 -24.60
C LYS A 438 1.00 -38.47 -25.68
N LEU A 439 2.18 -37.96 -25.33
CA LEU A 439 3.35 -37.91 -26.21
C LEU A 439 3.93 -39.33 -26.36
N HIS A 440 3.78 -39.93 -27.54
CA HIS A 440 4.67 -41.02 -27.98
C HIS A 440 5.91 -40.38 -28.62
N HIS A 441 7.02 -40.43 -27.90
CA HIS A 441 8.32 -39.92 -28.34
C HIS A 441 9.05 -41.04 -29.09
N LYS A 442 9.26 -40.88 -30.41
CA LYS A 442 10.32 -41.58 -31.13
C LYS A 442 11.24 -40.52 -31.72
N VAL A 443 12.40 -40.37 -31.10
CA VAL A 443 13.46 -39.45 -31.52
C VAL A 443 14.34 -40.21 -32.50
N GLU A 444 14.41 -39.73 -33.74
CA GLU A 444 15.51 -40.01 -34.64
C GLU A 444 16.31 -38.71 -34.85
N GLY A 445 17.63 -38.84 -34.84
CA GLY A 445 18.58 -37.81 -34.42
C GLY A 445 18.56 -36.49 -35.20
N GLY A 446 18.59 -35.40 -34.43
CA GLY A 446 18.98 -34.07 -34.86
C GLY A 446 19.24 -33.22 -33.62
N LYS A 447 20.44 -32.64 -33.50
CA LYS A 447 20.90 -31.89 -32.31
C LYS A 447 19.94 -30.75 -31.96
N LYS A 448 19.13 -30.94 -30.91
CA LYS A 448 18.41 -29.90 -30.17
C LYS A 448 19.33 -29.39 -29.06
N GLY A 449 19.64 -28.08 -29.02
CA GLY A 449 20.39 -27.52 -27.90
C GLY A 449 20.62 -26.01 -27.88
N ASP A 450 21.03 -25.38 -28.98
CA ASP A 450 21.86 -24.17 -28.83
C ASP A 450 21.18 -22.81 -29.11
N ALA A 451 20.02 -22.76 -29.77
CA ALA A 451 19.46 -21.49 -30.25
C ALA A 451 18.91 -20.56 -29.15
N LEU A 452 18.45 -21.09 -28.00
CA LEU A 452 17.87 -20.26 -26.94
C LEU A 452 18.91 -19.69 -25.94
N HIS A 453 20.16 -20.15 -26.00
CA HIS A 453 21.17 -19.79 -25.01
C HIS A 453 21.85 -18.44 -25.29
N TRP A 454 21.88 -17.99 -26.55
CA TRP A 454 22.61 -16.78 -26.91
C TRP A 454 21.83 -15.49 -26.59
N PHE A 455 20.53 -15.41 -26.93
CA PHE A 455 19.68 -14.27 -26.56
C PHE A 455 19.52 -14.12 -25.03
N LYS A 456 19.61 -15.22 -24.26
CA LYS A 456 19.61 -15.17 -22.79
C LYS A 456 20.80 -14.42 -22.20
N GLY A 457 21.94 -14.35 -22.91
CA GLY A 457 23.12 -13.60 -22.47
C GLY A 457 22.91 -12.09 -22.44
N LEU A 458 22.03 -11.56 -23.30
CA LEU A 458 21.78 -10.11 -23.44
C LEU A 458 20.80 -9.57 -22.39
N PHE A 459 19.87 -10.38 -21.90
CA PHE A 459 18.98 -10.01 -20.78
C PHE A 459 19.67 -10.08 -19.40
N SER A 460 20.90 -10.61 -19.32
CA SER A 460 21.66 -10.71 -18.06
C SER A 460 22.78 -9.67 -17.91
N LYS A 461 23.08 -8.88 -18.95
CA LYS A 461 24.15 -7.86 -18.90
C LYS A 461 23.67 -6.49 -19.41
N LYS A 462 22.82 -5.86 -18.61
CA LYS A 462 22.76 -4.39 -18.49
C LYS A 462 22.50 -4.03 -17.02
N HIS A 463 23.42 -4.48 -16.18
CA HIS A 463 23.65 -3.95 -14.84
C HIS A 463 25.17 -3.92 -14.67
N GLN A 464 25.76 -2.79 -15.04
CA GLN A 464 27.01 -2.34 -14.48
C GLN A 464 26.90 -0.84 -14.24
#